data_AF-A0A954MSA9-F1
#
_entry.id   AF-A0A954MSA9-F1
#
_cell.length_a   1.000
_cell.length_b   1.000
_cell.length_c   1.000
_cell.angle_alpha   90.00
_cell.angle_beta   90.00
_cell.angle_gamma   90.00
#
_symmetry.space_group_name_H-M   'P 1'
#
loop_
_entity.id
_entity.type
_entity.pdbx_description
1 polymer ?
#
loop_
_entity_poly.entity_id
_entity_poly.type
_entity_poly.pdbx_seq_one_letter_code
_entity_poly.pdbx_strand_id
1 'polypeptide(L)'
;SQSESELLTTILVRHFIGQRVTYDLGGALVSGTRLFKRTRLLPSADLNELFCSELVAAVCMRLGRMNRSNPTKFNPACLLRELVRQGTFRFEREFPSLLQRPHSVFP
;
A
#
# COMPACT_ATOMS: atom_id res chain seq x y z
N SER A 1 2.39 7.08 15.52
CA SER A 1 2.07 8.20 16.44
C SER A 1 0.64 8.70 16.19
N GLN A 2 0.08 9.58 17.03
CA GLN A 2 -1.26 10.17 16.78
C GLN A 2 -1.31 10.95 15.45
N SER A 3 -0.25 11.69 15.12
CA SER A 3 -0.07 12.39 13.84
C SER A 3 -0.05 11.47 12.61
N GLU A 4 0.52 10.27 12.75
CA GLU A 4 0.54 9.26 11.69
C GLU A 4 -0.85 8.66 11.46
N SER A 5 -1.60 8.42 12.53
CA SER A 5 -2.98 7.96 12.44
C SER A 5 -3.87 9.00 11.75
N GLU A 6 -3.71 10.29 12.05
CA GLU A 6 -4.45 11.37 11.39
C GLU A 6 -4.10 11.49 9.90
N LEU A 7 -2.82 11.32 9.55
CA LEU A 7 -2.36 11.31 8.16
C LEU A 7 -2.98 10.12 7.39
N LEU A 8 -2.95 8.92 7.98
CA LEU A 8 -3.54 7.72 7.39
C LEU A 8 -5.05 7.88 7.22
N THR A 9 -5.76 8.37 8.23
CA THR A 9 -7.20 8.65 8.13
C THR A 9 -7.49 9.68 7.04
N THR A 10 -6.68 10.73 6.93
CA THR A 10 -6.85 11.74 5.87
C THR A 10 -6.62 11.15 4.49
N ILE A 11 -5.62 10.30 4.31
CA ILE A 11 -5.35 9.66 3.02
C ILE A 11 -6.46 8.65 2.70
N LEU A 12 -6.75 7.71 3.60
CA LEU A 12 -7.68 6.61 3.36
C LEU A 12 -9.15 7.08 3.32
N VAL A 13 -9.58 7.89 4.27
CA VAL A 13 -10.99 8.28 4.35
C VAL A 13 -11.31 9.44 3.42
N ARG A 14 -10.52 10.52 3.48
CA ARG A 14 -10.82 11.72 2.69
C ARG A 14 -10.48 11.54 1.21
N HIS A 15 -9.37 10.88 0.90
CA HIS A 15 -8.90 10.76 -0.47
C HIS A 15 -9.46 9.51 -1.18
N PHE A 16 -9.48 8.35 -0.53
CA PHE A 16 -9.98 7.13 -1.20
C PHE A 16 -11.49 6.98 -1.10
N ILE A 17 -12.05 7.03 0.11
CA ILE A 17 -13.48 6.85 0.32
C ILE A 17 -14.26 8.09 -0.17
N GLY A 18 -13.78 9.29 0.18
CA GLY A 18 -14.42 10.55 -0.19
C GLY A 18 -14.47 10.83 -1.70
N GLN A 19 -13.48 10.37 -2.46
CA GLN A 19 -13.44 10.57 -3.93
C GLN A 19 -14.03 9.40 -4.72
N ARG A 20 -14.56 8.35 -4.05
CA ARG A 20 -15.08 7.12 -4.71
C ARG A 20 -14.09 6.51 -5.70
N VAL A 21 -12.82 6.41 -5.30
CA VAL A 21 -11.78 5.80 -6.12
C VAL A 21 -12.19 4.37 -6.46
N THR A 22 -12.30 4.07 -7.76
CA THR A 22 -12.63 2.73 -8.24
C THR A 22 -11.44 1.80 -8.06
N TYR A 23 -11.71 0.56 -7.66
CA TYR A 23 -10.66 -0.44 -7.50
C TYR A 23 -10.24 -0.97 -8.86
N ASP A 24 -8.95 -0.89 -9.18
CA ASP A 24 -8.42 -1.42 -10.43
C ASP A 24 -8.27 -2.95 -10.36
N LEU A 25 -9.36 -3.66 -10.63
CA LEU A 25 -9.38 -5.13 -10.70
C LEU A 25 -8.60 -5.65 -11.91
N GLY A 26 -8.57 -4.91 -13.02
CA GLY A 26 -7.87 -5.27 -14.25
C GLY A 26 -6.36 -5.22 -14.06
N GLY A 27 -5.84 -4.11 -13.55
CA GLY A 27 -4.44 -3.97 -13.14
C GLY A 27 -4.08 -4.96 -12.04
N ALA A 28 -4.99 -5.29 -11.12
CA ALA A 28 -4.72 -6.32 -10.12
C ALA A 28 -4.41 -7.69 -10.74
N LEU A 29 -5.23 -8.13 -11.69
CA LEU A 29 -5.03 -9.40 -12.40
C LEU A 29 -3.77 -9.37 -13.28
N VAL A 30 -3.47 -8.23 -13.91
CA VAL A 30 -2.36 -8.10 -14.87
C VAL A 30 -1.02 -7.79 -14.18
N SER A 31 -1.01 -7.22 -12.98
CA SER A 31 0.19 -6.78 -12.23
C SER A 31 1.20 -7.90 -11.92
N GLY A 32 0.73 -9.15 -11.91
CA GLY A 32 1.55 -10.35 -11.74
C GLY A 32 2.20 -10.85 -13.04
N THR A 33 1.69 -10.43 -14.19
CA THR A 33 2.18 -10.89 -15.49
C THR A 33 3.46 -10.14 -15.87
N ARG A 34 4.52 -10.88 -16.25
CA ARG A 34 5.80 -10.30 -16.68
C ARG A 34 5.68 -9.36 -17.89
N LEU A 35 4.57 -9.43 -18.64
CA LEU A 35 4.32 -8.58 -19.80
C LEU A 35 4.16 -7.10 -19.42
N PHE A 36 3.44 -6.79 -18.35
CA PHE A 36 3.15 -5.40 -17.96
C PHE A 36 4.41 -4.58 -17.61
N LYS A 37 5.43 -5.24 -17.07
CA LYS A 37 6.74 -4.60 -16.81
C LYS A 37 7.59 -4.38 -18.06
N ARG A 38 7.35 -5.15 -19.11
CA ARG A 38 8.14 -5.11 -20.36
C ARG A 38 7.57 -4.07 -21.32
N THR A 39 6.26 -3.84 -21.29
CA THR A 39 5.61 -2.73 -21.97
C THR A 39 5.90 -1.45 -21.19
N ARG A 40 6.89 -0.66 -21.64
CA ARG A 40 7.23 0.69 -21.08
C ARG A 40 6.07 1.71 -21.09
N LEU A 41 4.89 1.32 -21.53
CA LEU A 41 3.64 2.05 -21.42
C LEU A 41 3.07 1.89 -20.00
N LEU A 42 3.83 2.32 -18.99
CA LEU A 42 3.26 2.48 -17.66
C LEU A 42 2.35 3.70 -17.73
N PRO A 43 1.02 3.56 -17.63
CA PRO A 43 0.15 4.71 -17.54
C PRO A 43 0.60 5.57 -16.34
N SER A 44 0.47 6.89 -16.50
CA SER A 44 0.57 7.82 -15.37
C SER A 44 -0.37 7.33 -14.27
N ALA A 45 0.03 7.43 -13.00
CA ALA A 45 -0.81 7.04 -11.87
C ALA A 45 -2.18 7.70 -12.00
N ASP A 46 -3.21 6.92 -12.34
CA ASP A 46 -4.57 7.40 -12.37
C ASP A 46 -5.08 7.37 -10.93
N LEU A 47 -5.46 8.54 -10.42
CA LEU A 47 -5.98 8.65 -9.06
C LEU A 47 -7.44 8.16 -8.96
N ASN A 48 -8.09 7.85 -10.09
CA ASN A 48 -9.46 7.35 -10.14
C ASN A 48 -9.53 5.82 -10.12
N GLU A 49 -8.48 5.13 -10.56
CA GLU A 49 -8.37 3.66 -10.55
C GLU A 49 -7.09 3.26 -9.84
N LEU A 50 -7.21 2.81 -8.58
CA LEU A 50 -6.02 2.52 -7.76
C LEU A 50 -5.87 1.04 -7.47
N PHE A 51 -4.66 0.56 -7.73
CA PHE A 51 -4.22 -0.77 -7.36
C PHE A 51 -3.63 -0.77 -5.94
N CYS A 52 -3.88 -1.85 -5.18
CA CYS A 52 -3.58 -1.90 -3.75
C CYS A 52 -2.11 -1.65 -3.40
N SER A 53 -1.16 -2.13 -4.20
CA SER A 53 0.27 -1.90 -3.95
C SER A 53 0.71 -0.48 -4.29
N GLU A 54 0.05 0.21 -5.22
CA GLU A 54 0.38 1.61 -5.55
C GLU A 54 -0.03 2.55 -4.42
N LEU A 55 -1.21 2.32 -3.84
CA LEU A 55 -1.68 3.02 -2.65
C LEU A 55 -0.69 2.86 -1.49
N VAL A 56 -0.31 1.61 -1.18
CA VAL A 56 0.64 1.32 -0.09
C VAL A 56 1.99 1.99 -0.36
N ALA A 57 2.49 1.92 -1.60
CA ALA A 57 3.73 2.59 -1.99
C ALA A 57 3.66 4.11 -1.79
N ALA A 58 2.58 4.76 -2.24
CA ALA A 58 2.37 6.19 -2.09
C ALA A 58 2.29 6.61 -0.61
N VAL A 59 1.62 5.81 0.22
CA VAL A 59 1.56 6.03 1.68
C VAL A 59 2.93 5.88 2.32
N CYS A 60 3.66 4.80 2.02
CA CYS A 60 5.02 4.60 2.53
C CYS A 60 5.94 5.77 2.16
N MET A 61 5.84 6.30 0.93
CA MET A 61 6.60 7.46 0.49
C MET A 61 6.20 8.75 1.23
N ARG A 62 4.90 8.98 1.46
CA ARG A 62 4.41 10.14 2.21
C ARG A 62 4.83 10.10 3.68
N LEU A 63 4.88 8.92 4.27
CA LEU A 63 5.33 8.69 5.65
C LEU A 63 6.87 8.68 5.79
N GLY A 64 7.62 8.85 4.71
CA GLY A 64 9.08 8.78 4.73
C GLY A 64 9.63 7.39 5.07
N ARG A 65 8.81 6.34 4.88
CA ARG A 65 9.19 4.93 5.06
C ARG A 65 9.69 4.27 3.76
N MET A 66 9.74 5.05 2.69
CA MET A 66 10.23 4.64 1.38
C MET A 66 10.68 5.90 0.62
N ASN A 67 11.74 5.78 -0.18
CA ASN A 67 12.18 6.88 -1.06
C ASN A 67 11.09 7.24 -2.10
N ARG A 68 10.91 8.54 -2.36
CA ARG A 68 9.94 9.03 -3.36
C ARG A 68 10.27 8.47 -4.74
N SER A 69 9.29 7.84 -5.37
CA SER A 69 9.37 7.29 -6.73
C SER A 69 7.97 7.18 -7.33
N ASN A 70 7.84 6.70 -8.57
CA ASN A 70 6.52 6.50 -9.17
C ASN A 70 5.85 5.24 -8.57
N PRO A 71 4.71 5.36 -7.87
CA PRO A 71 4.02 4.22 -7.24
C PRO A 71 3.57 3.15 -8.23
N THR A 72 3.29 3.48 -9.49
CA THR A 72 2.85 2.50 -10.52
C THR A 72 3.90 1.47 -10.91
N LYS A 73 5.17 1.69 -10.50
CA LYS A 73 6.26 0.73 -10.71
C LYS A 73 6.19 -0.46 -9.76
N PHE A 74 5.38 -0.38 -8.70
CA PHE A 74 5.35 -1.36 -7.62
C PHE A 74 4.11 -2.25 -7.73
N ASN A 75 4.32 -3.47 -8.23
CA ASN A 75 3.40 -4.57 -7.95
C ASN A 75 3.68 -5.14 -6.54
N PRO A 76 2.78 -5.96 -5.95
CA PRO A 76 2.88 -6.35 -4.54
C PRO A 76 4.21 -7.04 -4.20
N ALA A 77 4.63 -7.98 -5.06
CA ALA A 77 5.89 -8.71 -4.88
C ALA A 77 7.13 -7.83 -5.00
N CYS A 78 7.11 -6.77 -5.84
CA CYS A 78 8.22 -5.82 -5.92
C CYS A 78 8.22 -4.82 -4.79
N LEU A 79 7.04 -4.37 -4.36
CA LEU A 79 6.91 -3.47 -3.22
C LEU A 79 7.49 -4.13 -1.97
N LEU A 80 7.04 -5.35 -1.63
CA LEU A 80 7.54 -6.08 -0.47
C LEU A 80 9.06 -6.27 -0.51
N ARG A 81 9.60 -6.67 -1.67
CA ARG A 81 11.05 -6.81 -1.85
C ARG A 81 11.78 -5.48 -1.65
N GLU A 82 11.25 -4.39 -2.18
CA GLU A 82 11.87 -3.07 -2.07
C GLU A 82 11.85 -2.56 -0.62
N LEU A 83 10.71 -2.70 0.07
CA LEU A 83 10.55 -2.30 1.48
C LEU A 83 11.50 -3.06 2.41
N VAL A 84 11.73 -4.34 2.15
CA VAL A 84 12.69 -5.16 2.89
C VAL A 84 14.14 -4.82 2.50
N ARG A 85 14.41 -4.62 1.20
CA ARG A 85 15.75 -4.24 0.71
C ARG A 85 16.21 -2.89 1.26
N GLN A 86 15.31 -1.93 1.41
CA GLN A 86 15.61 -0.62 2.02
C GLN A 86 15.80 -0.69 3.55
N GLY A 87 15.56 -1.86 4.17
CA GLY A 87 15.72 -2.07 5.61
C GLY A 87 14.68 -1.36 6.48
N THR A 88 13.69 -0.70 5.88
CA THR A 88 12.62 -0.03 6.63
C THR A 88 11.61 -1.02 7.19
N PHE A 89 11.45 -2.17 6.52
CA PHE A 89 10.57 -3.25 6.92
C PHE A 89 11.32 -4.58 6.97
N ARG A 90 10.80 -5.52 7.76
CA ARG A 90 11.31 -6.90 7.84
C ARG A 90 10.17 -7.89 7.71
N PHE A 91 10.48 -9.10 7.24
CA PHE A 91 9.52 -10.20 7.26
C PHE A 91 9.34 -10.68 8.70
N GLU A 92 8.15 -10.49 9.25
CA GLU A 92 7.73 -11.18 10.47
C GLU A 92 7.25 -12.58 10.08
N ARG A 93 7.87 -13.61 10.67
CA ARG A 93 7.49 -15.02 10.46
C ARG A 93 6.41 -15.49 11.42
N GLU A 94 6.23 -14.76 12.51
CA GLU A 94 5.28 -15.04 13.57
C GLU A 94 4.53 -13.76 13.91
N PHE A 95 3.20 -13.85 13.99
CA PHE A 95 2.41 -12.76 14.56
C PHE A 95 2.51 -12.89 16.07
N PRO A 96 3.02 -11.89 16.81
CA PRO A 96 3.02 -11.95 18.26
C PRO A 96 1.58 -12.14 18.73
N SER A 97 1.37 -13.16 19.56
CA SER A 97 0.06 -13.60 20.09
C SER A 97 -0.69 -12.55 20.92
N LEU A 98 -0.15 -11.33 21.03
CA LEU A 98 -0.66 -10.21 21.82
C LEU A 98 -1.82 -9.43 21.17
N LEU A 99 -2.30 -9.83 19.99
CA LEU A 99 -3.55 -9.28 19.41
C LEU A 99 -4.82 -10.07 19.77
N GLN A 100 -4.70 -11.15 20.56
CA GLN A 100 -5.84 -11.69 21.30
C GLN A 100 -6.15 -10.75 22.47
N ARG A 101 -6.87 -9.65 22.22
CA ARG A 101 -7.56 -8.95 23.30
C ARG A 101 -8.51 -9.96 23.97
N PRO A 102 -8.38 -10.25 25.27
CA PRO A 102 -9.44 -10.96 25.95
C PRO A 102 -10.70 -10.10 25.88
N HIS A 103 -11.84 -10.73 25.60
CA HIS A 103 -13.15 -10.14 25.80
C HIS A 103 -13.26 -9.66 27.25
N SER A 104 -12.98 -8.38 27.51
CA SER A 104 -13.42 -7.73 28.74
C SER A 104 -14.88 -7.34 28.55
N VAL A 105 -15.77 -8.28 28.84
CA VAL A 105 -17.13 -7.96 29.26
C VAL A 105 -16.98 -7.31 30.63
N PHE A 106 -17.23 -6.00 30.68
CA PHE A 106 -17.32 -5.22 31.92
C PHE A 106 -18.55 -5.68 32.73
N PRO A 107 -18.54 -5.54 34.07
CA PRO A 107 -19.61 -5.99 34.96
C PRO A 107 -20.96 -5.31 34.70
#